data_AF-A0A7C6DLK6-F1
#
_entry.id   AF-A0A7C6DLK6-F1
#
_cell.length_a   1.000
_cell.length_b   1.000
_cell.length_c   1.000
_cell.angle_alpha   90.00
_cell.angle_beta   90.00
_cell.angle_gamma   90.00
#
_symmetry.space_group_name_H-M   'P 1'
#
loop_
_entity.id
_entity.type
_entity.pdbx_description
1 polymer ?
#
loop_
_entity_poly.entity_id
_entity_poly.type
_entity_poly.pdbx_seq_one_letter_code
_entity_poly.pdbx_strand_id
1 'polypeptide(L)'
;GLTRWTAHDVHPPLYFWSLLAWVRLAGESEYAARFLSALWGVLTVAAVYPLGVRLGGRRVGLLAALCLAIARFHVWWSQEMRMYVLATLAATLTLYSVPNPLEYGVVIIDAEGRIRQFLEKPSWGEVFSDTVNTGIYVLEPKVLDYIPSGKVVDFSQDVFPQLLANNDNLFGFVSSGYWCDVGNIAEYMRANADVLLGRVNVGPIGTEISPGVFVEGDGVEIAPDAQIYGPVFLGEGVKIKGGAIVRGPTVLRDLVIVDTRAQVDRAVIWRNTYLGERSEVRGAIVCRQCSIRARAMVFEGAVIGDQTGVGEGAMIQPGVKIWPDKEIEAGAVIRNSLIWGSQGRRTLFSRWGVSGLVNIDMTPEFAARFATAYGSTLSKGASVVVNRDYHRSPRMIKRAIISGLPSVGINALDVKSQPIPVVRYITRHSNAVGGIHVRLSPYDARVVDIKLLDKDGLDLDRKTERRIENLYFREDVRRVFLDEVGLILEQPQLASSYSADFVKALGNSTSVDGSRTVIVDYAHSPAAATLGPILSRLHWRVVALNADDD
;
A
#
# COMPACT_ATOMS: atom_id res chain seq x y z
N GLY A 1 22.87 5.96 46.95
CA GLY A 1 22.52 7.36 47.29
C GLY A 1 21.06 7.58 47.02
N LEU A 2 20.41 8.46 47.79
CA LEU A 2 18.96 8.76 47.73
C LEU A 2 18.41 8.94 46.29
N THR A 3 19.24 9.48 45.38
CA THR A 3 18.98 9.66 43.94
C THR A 3 18.79 8.35 43.17
N ARG A 4 19.51 7.27 43.51
CA ARG A 4 19.30 5.94 42.89
C ARG A 4 18.00 5.27 43.37
N TRP A 5 17.55 5.59 44.58
CA TRP A 5 16.34 5.00 45.15
C TRP A 5 15.08 5.74 44.66
N THR A 6 15.15 7.06 44.53
CA THR A 6 14.09 7.90 43.92
C THR A 6 13.90 7.67 42.42
N ALA A 7 14.92 7.16 41.71
CA ALA A 7 14.78 6.74 40.31
C ALA A 7 13.96 5.44 40.12
N HIS A 8 13.72 4.69 41.21
CA HIS A 8 12.88 3.48 41.23
C HIS A 8 11.52 3.71 41.92
N ASP A 9 11.27 4.92 42.42
CA ASP A 9 10.00 5.28 43.03
C ASP A 9 9.03 5.77 41.95
N VAL A 10 7.78 5.34 42.03
CA VAL A 10 6.71 5.63 41.05
C VAL A 10 6.28 7.11 41.12
N HIS A 11 6.73 7.83 42.14
CA HIS A 11 6.29 9.16 42.47
C HIS A 11 7.34 10.24 42.11
N PRO A 12 7.00 11.30 41.33
CA PRO A 12 7.88 12.43 41.05
C PRO A 12 8.70 12.93 42.26
N PRO A 13 10.04 13.02 42.11
CA PRO A 13 10.94 13.23 43.25
C PRO A 13 10.85 14.65 43.83
N LEU A 14 10.32 15.62 43.07
CA LEU A 14 10.29 17.04 43.43
C LEU A 14 9.60 17.29 44.78
N TYR A 15 8.44 16.65 44.99
CA TYR A 15 7.70 16.79 46.25
C TYR A 15 8.51 16.24 47.43
N PHE A 16 9.07 15.03 47.31
CA PHE A 16 9.86 14.42 48.38
C PHE A 16 11.20 15.11 48.63
N TRP A 17 11.83 15.68 47.60
CA TRP A 17 13.04 16.49 47.76
C TRP A 17 12.73 17.81 48.46
N SER A 18 11.63 18.46 48.10
CA SER A 18 11.15 19.67 48.79
C SER A 18 10.75 19.38 50.23
N LEU A 19 10.12 18.23 50.49
CA LEU A 19 9.76 17.76 51.83
C LEU A 19 11.00 17.47 52.67
N LEU A 20 12.01 16.81 52.10
CA LEU A 20 13.27 16.53 52.80
C LEU A 20 14.02 17.81 53.16
N ALA A 21 14.09 18.77 52.23
CA ALA A 21 14.70 20.08 52.49
C ALA A 21 13.91 20.85 53.56
N TRP A 22 12.58 20.80 53.49
CA TRP A 22 11.69 21.49 54.43
C TRP A 22 11.75 20.89 55.83
N VAL A 23 11.69 19.57 55.98
CA VAL A 23 11.80 18.88 57.27
C VAL A 23 13.15 19.17 57.95
N ARG A 24 14.23 19.30 57.17
CA ARG A 24 15.54 19.74 57.69
C ARG A 24 15.56 21.18 58.19
N LEU A 25 14.69 22.04 57.68
CA LEU A 25 14.62 23.46 58.03
C LEU A 25 13.59 23.75 59.13
N ALA A 26 12.44 23.08 59.10
CA ALA A 26 11.28 23.34 59.94
C ALA A 26 11.06 22.28 61.05
N GLY A 27 11.87 21.22 61.06
CA GLY A 27 11.83 20.16 62.06
C GLY A 27 10.97 18.95 61.67
N GLU A 28 11.12 17.86 62.43
CA GLU A 28 10.56 16.53 62.13
C GLU A 28 9.15 16.29 62.72
N SER A 29 8.39 17.35 62.99
CA SER A 29 7.04 17.21 63.52
C SER A 29 6.01 16.95 62.41
N GLU A 30 4.94 16.22 62.74
CA GLU A 30 3.80 15.98 61.83
C GLU A 30 3.20 17.30 61.32
N TYR A 31 3.16 18.32 62.18
CA TYR A 31 2.69 19.66 61.82
C TYR A 31 3.61 20.33 60.78
N ALA A 32 4.93 20.28 60.98
CA ALA A 32 5.90 20.85 60.04
C ALA A 32 5.84 20.15 58.68
N ALA A 33 5.68 18.82 58.65
CA ALA A 33 5.62 18.05 57.41
C ALA A 33 4.34 18.32 56.60
N ARG A 34 3.17 18.43 57.26
CA ARG A 34 1.90 18.80 56.61
C ARG A 34 1.89 20.24 56.13
N PHE A 35 2.58 21.15 56.82
CA PHE A 35 2.60 22.57 56.47
C PHE A 35 3.13 22.82 55.04
N LEU A 36 4.07 22.01 54.55
CA LEU A 36 4.57 22.14 53.19
C LEU A 36 3.47 21.87 52.15
N SER A 37 2.63 20.86 52.38
CA SER A 37 1.50 20.54 51.49
C SER A 37 0.44 21.64 51.53
N ALA A 38 0.18 22.20 52.71
CA ALA A 38 -0.72 23.34 52.87
C ALA A 38 -0.19 24.59 52.16
N LEU A 39 1.13 24.84 52.24
CA LEU A 39 1.79 25.94 51.55
C LEU A 39 1.64 25.81 50.03
N TRP A 40 1.89 24.62 49.47
CA TRP A 40 1.64 24.37 48.05
C TRP A 40 0.16 24.54 47.68
N GLY A 41 -0.76 24.09 48.53
CA GLY A 41 -2.20 24.32 48.34
C GLY A 41 -2.58 25.80 48.26
N VAL A 42 -2.01 26.62 49.14
CA VAL A 42 -2.22 28.08 49.15
C VAL A 42 -1.58 28.74 47.92
N LEU A 43 -0.38 28.31 47.52
CA LEU A 43 0.29 28.81 46.32
C LEU A 43 -0.50 28.48 45.06
N THR A 44 -1.12 27.30 44.98
CA THR A 44 -2.00 26.93 43.86
C THR A 44 -3.23 27.84 43.79
N VAL A 45 -3.88 28.14 44.92
CA VAL A 45 -4.98 29.13 44.98
C VAL A 45 -4.50 30.52 44.51
N ALA A 46 -3.31 30.94 44.95
CA ALA A 46 -2.72 32.20 44.55
C ALA A 46 -2.35 32.24 43.05
N ALA A 47 -1.93 31.12 42.47
CA ALA A 47 -1.58 30.99 41.05
C ALA A 47 -2.80 30.95 40.13
N VAL A 48 -3.93 30.44 40.61
CA VAL A 48 -5.20 30.41 39.85
C VAL A 48 -5.80 31.81 39.69
N TYR A 49 -5.58 32.72 40.64
CA TYR A 49 -6.05 34.10 40.54
C TYR A 49 -5.54 34.83 39.28
N PRO A 50 -4.22 34.98 39.02
CA PRO A 50 -3.74 35.67 37.82
C PRO A 50 -4.12 34.95 36.52
N LEU A 51 -4.28 33.62 36.55
CA LEU A 51 -4.79 32.86 35.41
C LEU A 51 -6.25 33.24 35.10
N GLY A 52 -7.11 33.26 36.11
CA GLY A 52 -8.51 33.68 35.96
C GLY A 52 -8.64 35.17 35.59
N VAL A 53 -7.72 36.03 36.06
CA VAL A 53 -7.66 37.44 35.63
C VAL A 53 -7.37 37.57 34.14
N ARG A 54 -6.45 36.75 33.59
CA ARG A 54 -6.14 36.75 32.16
C ARG A 54 -7.29 36.22 31.30
N LEU A 55 -8.07 35.28 31.82
CA LEU A 55 -9.16 34.63 31.08
C LEU A 55 -10.49 35.39 31.13
N GLY A 56 -10.80 36.10 32.21
CA GLY A 56 -12.11 36.74 32.39
C GLY A 56 -12.11 37.99 33.27
N GLY A 57 -10.94 38.58 33.49
CA GLY A 57 -10.79 39.77 34.32
C GLY A 57 -10.88 39.50 35.82
N ARG A 58 -10.84 40.58 36.60
CA ARG A 58 -10.59 40.54 38.05
C ARG A 58 -11.65 39.77 38.85
N ARG A 59 -12.91 39.80 38.41
CA ARG A 59 -14.02 39.08 39.06
C ARG A 59 -13.91 37.56 38.84
N VAL A 60 -13.51 37.12 37.65
CA VAL A 60 -13.33 35.70 37.32
C VAL A 60 -12.11 35.13 38.04
N GLY A 61 -11.02 35.88 38.13
CA GLY A 61 -9.87 35.49 38.96
C GLY A 61 -10.22 35.30 40.44
N LEU A 62 -10.99 36.23 41.03
CA LEU A 62 -11.44 36.11 42.42
C LEU A 62 -12.37 34.91 42.63
N LEU A 63 -13.32 34.70 41.74
CA LEU A 63 -14.25 33.56 41.83
C LEU A 63 -13.52 32.22 41.66
N ALA A 64 -12.60 32.12 40.70
CA ALA A 64 -11.82 30.89 40.49
C ALA A 64 -10.94 30.55 41.69
N ALA A 65 -10.24 31.54 42.26
CA ALA A 65 -9.45 31.36 43.47
C ALA A 65 -10.32 31.00 44.68
N LEU A 66 -11.49 31.64 44.83
CA LEU A 66 -12.44 31.33 45.90
C LEU A 66 -12.99 29.90 45.79
N CYS A 67 -13.43 29.50 44.59
CA CYS A 67 -13.93 28.15 44.34
C CYS A 67 -12.87 27.09 44.64
N LEU A 68 -11.61 27.32 44.26
CA LEU A 68 -10.52 26.40 44.58
C LEU A 68 -10.18 26.39 46.09
N ALA A 69 -10.22 27.55 46.74
CA ALA A 69 -9.93 27.67 48.18
C ALA A 69 -10.93 26.91 49.06
N ILE A 70 -12.19 26.81 48.62
CA ILE A 70 -13.25 26.07 49.34
C ILE A 70 -13.49 24.66 48.79
N ALA A 71 -12.83 24.28 47.69
CA ALA A 71 -12.99 22.97 47.09
C ALA A 71 -12.54 21.90 48.09
N ARG A 72 -13.49 21.09 48.58
CA ARG A 72 -13.26 20.06 49.58
C ARG A 72 -12.09 19.14 49.23
N PHE A 73 -11.94 18.76 47.96
CA PHE A 73 -10.82 17.94 47.50
C PHE A 73 -9.48 18.67 47.59
N HIS A 74 -9.41 19.94 47.18
CA HIS A 74 -8.19 20.75 47.29
C HIS A 74 -7.76 20.93 48.75
N VAL A 75 -8.71 21.23 49.63
CA VAL A 75 -8.48 21.38 51.07
C VAL A 75 -8.04 20.07 51.71
N TRP A 76 -8.66 18.94 51.33
CA TRP A 76 -8.30 17.63 51.84
C TRP A 76 -6.90 17.19 51.39
N TRP A 77 -6.57 17.33 50.11
CA TRP A 77 -5.25 17.00 49.58
C TRP A 77 -4.15 17.94 50.08
N SER A 78 -4.47 19.20 50.36
CA SER A 78 -3.54 20.16 50.99
C SER A 78 -3.13 19.79 52.43
N GLN A 79 -3.83 18.84 53.06
CA GLN A 79 -3.54 18.36 54.41
C GLN A 79 -2.83 16.99 54.43
N GLU A 80 -2.81 16.30 53.28
CA GLU A 80 -2.19 14.98 53.16
C GLU A 80 -0.74 15.12 52.71
N MET A 81 0.19 14.38 53.31
CA MET A 81 1.63 14.48 53.02
C MET A 81 2.00 13.74 51.74
N ARG A 82 1.36 14.07 50.61
CA ARG A 82 1.52 13.42 49.31
C ARG A 82 1.49 14.44 48.17
N MET A 83 2.05 14.08 47.03
CA MET A 83 2.14 14.92 45.83
C MET A 83 0.80 15.30 45.19
N TYR A 84 -0.33 14.77 45.65
CA TYR A 84 -1.62 14.89 44.96
C TYR A 84 -2.17 16.32 44.87
N VAL A 85 -1.66 17.25 45.69
CA VAL A 85 -1.88 18.71 45.50
C VAL A 85 -1.42 19.19 44.12
N LEU A 86 -0.53 18.43 43.46
CA LEU A 86 -0.02 18.67 42.10
C LEU A 86 -0.74 17.85 41.00
N ALA A 87 -1.61 16.89 41.37
CA ALA A 87 -2.16 15.88 40.47
C ALA A 87 -3.70 15.94 40.50
N THR A 88 -4.30 16.76 39.64
CA THR A 88 -5.75 16.83 39.47
C THR A 88 -6.12 16.74 38.00
N LEU A 89 -5.94 15.58 37.35
CA LEU A 89 -6.73 15.17 36.15
C LEU A 89 -6.47 13.70 35.77
N ALA A 90 -7.40 12.75 36.02
CA ALA A 90 -7.11 11.33 35.78
C ALA A 90 -6.92 10.93 34.30
N ALA A 91 -7.65 11.50 33.35
CA ALA A 91 -7.31 11.45 31.92
C ALA A 91 -8.08 12.55 31.18
N THR A 92 -7.44 13.26 30.24
CA THR A 92 -8.07 14.25 29.38
C THR A 92 -7.74 14.00 27.92
N LEU A 93 -8.76 13.83 27.10
CA LEU A 93 -8.66 13.70 25.66
C LEU A 93 -8.79 15.07 25.02
N THR A 94 -7.88 15.42 24.11
CA THR A 94 -8.15 16.53 23.20
C THR A 94 -9.15 16.04 22.14
N LEU A 95 -10.19 16.81 21.89
CA LEU A 95 -11.26 16.49 20.97
C LEU A 95 -11.31 17.53 19.85
N TYR A 96 -11.86 17.17 18.70
CA TYR A 96 -12.03 18.08 17.57
C TYR A 96 -13.38 17.86 16.89
N SER A 97 -14.04 18.91 16.42
CA SER A 97 -15.30 18.79 15.65
C SER A 97 -14.97 18.63 14.17
N VAL A 98 -15.50 17.59 13.53
CA VAL A 98 -15.30 17.29 12.11
C VAL A 98 -16.64 17.12 11.38
N PRO A 99 -16.73 17.54 10.10
CA PRO A 99 -17.97 17.35 9.32
C PRO A 99 -18.34 15.88 9.09
N ASN A 100 -17.37 14.97 9.02
CA ASN A 100 -17.58 13.54 8.83
C ASN A 100 -16.82 12.74 9.91
N PRO A 101 -17.50 12.24 10.95
CA PRO A 101 -16.86 11.57 12.06
C PRO A 101 -16.67 10.05 11.89
N LEU A 102 -17.09 9.45 10.78
CA LEU A 102 -17.15 7.98 10.60
C LEU A 102 -15.79 7.27 10.68
N GLU A 103 -14.72 7.96 10.30
CA GLU A 103 -13.36 7.38 10.33
C GLU A 103 -12.73 7.42 11.73
N TYR A 104 -13.41 8.02 12.72
CA TYR A 104 -12.87 8.36 14.03
C TYR A 104 -13.72 7.85 15.19
N GLY A 105 -13.18 7.95 16.42
CA GLY A 105 -13.95 7.70 17.63
C GLY A 105 -14.79 8.92 18.02
N VAL A 106 -16.12 8.77 18.08
CA VAL A 106 -17.07 9.82 18.47
C VAL A 106 -17.24 9.88 19.97
N VAL A 107 -17.34 11.12 20.47
CA VAL A 107 -17.33 11.41 21.91
C VAL A 107 -18.49 12.34 22.28
N ILE A 108 -19.18 12.02 23.38
CA ILE A 108 -20.11 12.93 24.06
C ILE A 108 -19.47 13.39 25.36
N ILE A 109 -19.46 14.71 25.57
CA ILE A 109 -19.06 15.34 26.82
C ILE A 109 -20.26 16.01 27.48
N ASP A 110 -20.27 16.07 28.82
CA ASP A 110 -21.23 16.88 29.58
C ASP A 110 -20.78 18.35 29.73
N ALA A 111 -21.60 19.15 30.43
CA ALA A 111 -21.34 20.57 30.66
C ALA A 111 -20.05 20.84 31.46
N GLU A 112 -19.61 19.87 32.26
CA GLU A 112 -18.38 19.91 33.04
C GLU A 112 -17.18 19.33 32.29
N GLY A 113 -17.35 18.92 31.03
CA GLY A 113 -16.30 18.37 30.17
C GLY A 113 -15.97 16.91 30.44
N ARG A 114 -16.79 16.16 31.19
CA ARG A 114 -16.60 14.72 31.39
C ARG A 114 -17.11 13.94 30.19
N ILE A 115 -16.33 12.96 29.76
CA ILE A 115 -16.75 12.04 28.71
C ILE A 115 -17.80 11.10 29.28
N ARG A 116 -18.98 11.07 28.65
CA ARG A 116 -20.10 10.21 29.02
C ARG A 116 -20.21 8.98 28.14
N GLN A 117 -19.83 9.14 26.87
CA GLN A 117 -19.89 8.09 25.89
C GLN A 117 -18.74 8.25 24.92
N PHE A 118 -18.13 7.12 24.59
CA PHE A 118 -17.06 6.99 23.61
C PHE A 118 -17.42 5.80 22.71
N LEU A 119 -17.36 5.99 21.40
CA LEU A 119 -17.57 4.92 20.43
C LEU A 119 -16.56 5.05 19.28
N GLU A 120 -15.72 4.03 19.12
CA GLU A 120 -14.73 3.98 18.04
C GLU A 120 -15.38 3.60 16.71
N LYS A 121 -15.21 4.43 15.66
CA LYS A 121 -15.62 4.16 14.27
C LYS A 121 -17.09 3.74 14.12
N PRO A 122 -18.03 4.66 14.39
CA PRO A 122 -19.46 4.37 14.33
C PRO A 122 -19.93 4.10 12.90
N SER A 123 -21.00 3.31 12.75
CA SER A 123 -21.80 3.32 11.52
C SER A 123 -22.65 4.59 11.44
N TRP A 124 -23.18 4.94 10.26
CA TRP A 124 -24.04 6.12 10.08
C TRP A 124 -25.23 6.20 11.05
N GLY A 125 -25.79 5.06 11.45
CA GLY A 125 -26.90 5.00 12.42
C GLY A 125 -26.48 5.20 13.88
N GLU A 126 -25.17 5.15 14.15
CA GLU A 126 -24.57 5.26 15.48
C GLU A 126 -23.83 6.59 15.67
N VAL A 127 -23.78 7.45 14.65
CA VAL A 127 -23.20 8.80 14.78
C VAL A 127 -24.13 9.66 15.65
N PHE A 128 -23.68 9.94 16.86
CA PHE A 128 -24.41 10.77 17.83
C PHE A 128 -23.71 12.11 18.15
N SER A 129 -22.51 12.34 17.59
CA SER A 129 -21.69 13.54 17.80
C SER A 129 -20.77 13.76 16.60
N ASP A 130 -20.46 15.02 16.30
CA ASP A 130 -19.43 15.45 15.35
C ASP A 130 -18.05 15.62 16.01
N THR A 131 -18.01 15.49 17.35
CA THR A 131 -16.81 15.63 18.15
C THR A 131 -16.07 14.31 18.23
N VAL A 132 -14.82 14.30 17.76
CA VAL A 132 -14.00 13.11 17.62
C VAL A 132 -12.74 13.13 18.48
N ASN A 133 -12.26 11.94 18.80
CA ASN A 133 -10.99 11.72 19.45
C ASN A 133 -9.82 12.07 18.51
N THR A 134 -8.90 12.91 19.00
CA THR A 134 -7.72 13.38 18.23
C THR A 134 -6.47 12.51 18.38
N GLY A 135 -6.46 11.57 19.32
CA GLY A 135 -5.26 10.81 19.66
C GLY A 135 -4.27 11.54 20.59
N ILE A 136 -4.60 12.74 21.07
CA ILE A 136 -3.73 13.55 21.94
C ILE A 136 -4.28 13.53 23.38
N TYR A 137 -3.50 12.99 24.30
CA TYR A 137 -3.95 12.70 25.66
C TYR A 137 -3.05 13.31 26.73
N VAL A 138 -3.66 13.78 27.82
CA VAL A 138 -3.00 14.08 29.09
C VAL A 138 -3.47 13.04 30.10
N LEU A 139 -2.57 12.18 30.56
CA LEU A 139 -2.92 11.02 31.39
C LEU A 139 -2.19 11.08 32.74
N GLU A 140 -2.87 10.72 33.82
CA GLU A 140 -2.20 10.38 35.07
C GLU A 140 -1.52 9.01 34.95
N PRO A 141 -0.35 8.80 35.60
CA PRO A 141 0.38 7.53 35.50
C PRO A 141 -0.47 6.30 35.83
N LYS A 142 -1.44 6.42 36.73
CA LYS A 142 -2.36 5.33 37.12
C LYS A 142 -3.19 4.79 35.95
N VAL A 143 -3.42 5.58 34.89
CA VAL A 143 -4.11 5.08 33.68
C VAL A 143 -3.31 3.96 33.02
N LEU A 144 -1.99 3.96 33.17
CA LEU A 144 -1.14 2.91 32.61
C LEU A 144 -1.29 1.56 33.32
N ASP A 145 -1.85 1.54 34.55
CA ASP A 145 -2.14 0.29 35.27
C ASP A 145 -3.24 -0.55 34.56
N TYR A 146 -4.01 0.07 33.67
CA TYR A 146 -4.98 -0.60 32.80
C TYR A 146 -4.34 -1.35 31.63
N ILE A 147 -3.02 -1.22 31.43
CA ILE A 147 -2.27 -1.86 30.35
C ILE A 147 -1.51 -3.07 30.92
N PRO A 148 -2.07 -4.29 30.84
CA PRO A 148 -1.40 -5.50 31.32
C PRO A 148 -0.10 -5.79 30.57
N SER A 149 0.93 -6.20 31.33
CA SER A 149 2.23 -6.57 30.77
C SER A 149 2.12 -7.71 29.77
N GLY A 150 2.81 -7.57 28.62
CA GLY A 150 2.88 -8.59 27.58
C GLY A 150 1.64 -8.72 26.70
N LYS A 151 0.66 -7.81 26.80
CA LYS A 151 -0.53 -7.78 25.93
C LYS A 151 -0.53 -6.53 25.05
N VAL A 152 -1.03 -6.71 23.83
CA VAL A 152 -1.37 -5.58 22.94
C VAL A 152 -2.71 -5.01 23.42
N VAL A 153 -2.75 -3.70 23.63
CA VAL A 153 -3.90 -2.97 24.17
C VAL A 153 -4.08 -1.69 23.36
N ASP A 154 -5.32 -1.33 23.06
CA ASP A 154 -5.69 -0.10 22.38
C ASP A 154 -6.39 0.87 23.34
N PHE A 155 -6.06 2.17 23.25
CA PHE A 155 -6.65 3.16 24.15
C PHE A 155 -8.15 3.36 23.89
N SER A 156 -8.55 3.44 22.63
CA SER A 156 -9.94 3.68 22.22
C SER A 156 -10.82 2.45 22.45
N GLN A 157 -10.30 1.24 22.22
CA GLN A 157 -11.08 0.01 22.31
C GLN A 157 -11.02 -0.66 23.68
N ASP A 158 -9.93 -0.51 24.43
CA ASP A 158 -9.74 -1.20 25.70
C ASP A 158 -9.69 -0.25 26.91
N VAL A 159 -8.81 0.76 26.89
CA VAL A 159 -8.50 1.58 28.08
C VAL A 159 -9.64 2.55 28.43
N PHE A 160 -10.09 3.37 27.48
CA PHE A 160 -11.15 4.35 27.73
C PHE A 160 -12.49 3.70 28.05
N PRO A 161 -12.92 2.62 27.37
CA PRO A 161 -14.12 1.89 27.77
C PRO A 161 -14.03 1.32 29.19
N GLN A 162 -12.86 0.81 29.62
CA GLN A 162 -12.66 0.34 31.00
C GLN A 162 -12.71 1.47 32.03
N LEU A 163 -12.09 2.62 31.74
CA LEU A 163 -12.16 3.81 32.61
C LEU A 163 -13.61 4.28 32.78
N LEU A 164 -14.38 4.30 31.69
CA LEU A 164 -15.80 4.65 31.71
C LEU A 164 -16.63 3.62 32.50
N ALA A 165 -16.38 2.32 32.28
CA ALA A 165 -17.07 1.24 33.00
C ALA A 165 -16.79 1.27 34.51
N ASN A 166 -15.57 1.63 34.91
CA ASN A 166 -15.16 1.78 36.31
C ASN A 166 -15.56 3.13 36.92
N ASN A 167 -16.17 4.03 36.13
CA ASN A 167 -16.55 5.38 36.54
C ASN A 167 -15.34 6.21 37.06
N ASP A 168 -14.16 5.96 36.48
CA ASP A 168 -12.96 6.76 36.69
C ASP A 168 -13.08 8.11 35.95
N ASN A 169 -12.27 9.08 36.37
CA ASN A 169 -12.33 10.43 35.80
C ASN A 169 -11.75 10.46 34.36
N LEU A 170 -12.63 10.60 33.36
CA LEU A 170 -12.28 10.78 31.96
C LEU A 170 -12.89 12.08 31.43
N PHE A 171 -12.06 13.01 30.97
CA PHE A 171 -12.48 14.33 30.50
C PHE A 171 -12.14 14.55 29.03
N GLY A 172 -12.86 15.46 28.38
CA GLY A 172 -12.66 15.88 27.00
C GLY A 172 -12.47 17.39 26.91
N PHE A 173 -11.46 17.83 26.15
CA PHE A 173 -11.21 19.22 25.83
C PHE A 173 -11.39 19.43 24.33
N VAL A 174 -12.48 20.10 23.93
CA VAL A 174 -12.75 20.40 22.52
C VAL A 174 -11.86 21.55 22.08
N SER A 175 -10.86 21.23 21.27
CA SER A 175 -9.91 22.19 20.72
C SER A 175 -10.54 23.01 19.59
N SER A 176 -10.28 24.31 19.58
CA SER A 176 -10.59 25.20 18.46
C SER A 176 -9.43 25.36 17.46
N GLY A 177 -8.32 24.65 17.69
CA GLY A 177 -7.12 24.73 16.85
C GLY A 177 -7.27 23.98 15.52
N TYR A 178 -6.18 23.91 14.74
CA TYR A 178 -6.13 23.03 13.57
C TYR A 178 -5.83 21.60 14.02
N TRP A 179 -6.57 20.63 13.50
CA TRP A 179 -6.28 19.22 13.66
C TRP A 179 -6.47 18.50 12.33
N CYS A 180 -5.58 17.56 12.03
CA CYS A 180 -5.61 16.75 10.82
C CYS A 180 -4.94 15.42 11.11
N ASP A 181 -5.66 14.32 10.89
CA ASP A 181 -5.11 12.96 10.92
C ASP A 181 -4.68 12.53 9.52
N VAL A 182 -3.37 12.34 9.32
CA VAL A 182 -2.81 11.97 8.02
C VAL A 182 -2.81 10.45 7.87
N GLY A 183 -4.01 9.88 7.73
CA GLY A 183 -4.22 8.44 7.57
C GLY A 183 -4.26 7.95 6.12
N ASN A 184 -4.49 8.84 5.14
CA ASN A 184 -4.62 8.48 3.74
C ASN A 184 -3.97 9.53 2.79
N ILE A 185 -3.94 9.22 1.49
CA ILE A 185 -3.27 10.05 0.47
C ILE A 185 -3.95 11.42 0.32
N ALA A 186 -5.28 11.47 0.33
CA ALA A 186 -6.01 12.72 0.20
C ALA A 186 -5.77 13.63 1.42
N GLU A 187 -5.75 13.05 2.62
CA GLU A 187 -5.41 13.74 3.87
C GLU A 187 -3.97 14.27 3.88
N TYR A 188 -3.00 13.49 3.39
CA TYR A 188 -1.63 13.94 3.23
C TYR A 188 -1.52 15.15 2.27
N MET A 189 -2.21 15.08 1.13
CA MET A 189 -2.25 16.19 0.16
C MET A 189 -2.92 17.43 0.76
N ARG A 190 -4.03 17.24 1.50
CA ARG A 190 -4.76 18.32 2.18
C ARG A 190 -3.88 18.99 3.24
N ALA A 191 -3.20 18.22 4.08
CA ALA A 191 -2.32 18.75 5.12
C ALA A 191 -1.22 19.65 4.54
N ASN A 192 -0.60 19.24 3.43
CA ASN A 192 0.38 20.08 2.73
C ASN A 192 -0.26 21.36 2.17
N ALA A 193 -1.42 21.25 1.54
CA ALA A 193 -2.15 22.41 1.02
C ALA A 193 -2.56 23.38 2.14
N ASP A 194 -3.01 22.87 3.29
CA ASP A 194 -3.44 23.68 4.43
C ASP A 194 -2.27 24.46 5.06
N VAL A 195 -1.07 23.89 5.08
CA VAL A 195 0.17 24.61 5.44
C VAL A 195 0.43 25.74 4.45
N LEU A 196 0.42 25.45 3.15
CA LEU A 196 0.69 26.45 2.09
C LEU A 196 -0.35 27.57 2.02
N LEU A 197 -1.60 27.27 2.38
CA LEU A 197 -2.70 28.23 2.45
C LEU A 197 -2.72 29.02 3.77
N GLY A 198 -1.80 28.74 4.71
CA GLY A 198 -1.74 29.41 6.00
C GLY A 198 -2.90 29.07 6.94
N ARG A 199 -3.59 27.93 6.71
CA ARG A 199 -4.68 27.46 7.59
C ARG A 199 -4.15 26.88 8.90
N VAL A 200 -2.88 26.48 8.92
CA VAL A 200 -2.15 26.05 10.11
C VAL A 200 -0.88 26.88 10.27
N ASN A 201 -0.64 27.36 11.49
CA ASN A 201 0.56 28.12 11.81
C ASN A 201 1.69 27.16 12.21
N VAL A 202 2.58 26.88 11.27
CA VAL A 202 3.81 26.08 11.49
C VAL A 202 5.07 26.96 11.62
N GLY A 203 4.89 28.27 11.80
CA GLY A 203 5.97 29.26 11.67
C GLY A 203 6.33 29.54 10.21
N PRO A 204 7.43 30.28 9.96
CA PRO A 204 7.89 30.57 8.61
C PRO A 204 8.32 29.29 7.89
N ILE A 205 7.69 28.98 6.76
CA ILE A 205 8.04 27.83 5.92
C ILE A 205 9.12 28.17 4.89
N GLY A 206 9.46 29.45 4.70
CA GLY A 206 10.46 29.90 3.73
C GLY A 206 10.34 31.39 3.48
N THR A 207 11.25 31.92 2.65
CA THR A 207 11.20 33.30 2.17
C THR A 207 10.22 33.41 1.02
N GLU A 208 9.24 34.29 1.13
CA GLU A 208 8.28 34.55 0.05
C GLU A 208 8.94 35.44 -1.03
N ILE A 209 9.07 34.92 -2.25
CA ILE A 209 9.72 35.63 -3.37
C ILE A 209 8.70 36.29 -4.32
N SER A 210 7.45 35.83 -4.27
CA SER A 210 6.29 36.39 -4.98
C SER A 210 5.02 35.88 -4.30
N PRO A 211 3.83 36.46 -4.56
CA PRO A 211 2.61 36.12 -3.83
C PRO A 211 2.30 34.61 -3.79
N GLY A 212 2.40 34.02 -2.61
CA GLY A 212 2.19 32.60 -2.34
C GLY A 212 3.32 31.68 -2.80
N VAL A 213 4.48 32.19 -3.21
CA VAL A 213 5.64 31.38 -3.62
C VAL A 213 6.75 31.47 -2.59
N PHE A 214 6.95 30.36 -1.88
CA PHE A 214 7.88 30.24 -0.76
C PHE A 214 9.13 29.46 -1.18
N VAL A 215 10.30 29.95 -0.77
CA VAL A 215 11.59 29.32 -1.02
C VAL A 215 12.29 28.99 0.30
N GLU A 216 12.78 27.76 0.43
CA GLU A 216 13.62 27.30 1.53
C GLU A 216 15.06 27.04 1.02
N GLY A 217 16.05 27.68 1.64
CA GLY A 217 17.46 27.51 1.29
C GLY A 217 17.93 28.31 0.08
N ASP A 218 19.17 28.05 -0.33
CA ASP A 218 19.82 28.72 -1.46
C ASP A 218 19.72 27.89 -2.76
N GLY A 219 20.14 28.48 -3.88
CA GLY A 219 20.33 27.76 -5.14
C GLY A 219 19.06 27.48 -5.96
N VAL A 220 17.93 28.08 -5.60
CA VAL A 220 16.71 28.01 -6.43
C VAL A 220 16.90 28.83 -7.71
N GLU A 221 16.77 28.17 -8.85
CA GLU A 221 16.92 28.76 -10.19
C GLU A 221 15.57 28.71 -10.93
N ILE A 222 15.03 29.86 -11.30
CA ILE A 222 13.76 29.97 -12.04
C ILE A 222 14.02 30.67 -13.37
N ALA A 223 13.69 30.01 -14.48
CA ALA A 223 13.82 30.60 -15.82
C ALA A 223 12.89 31.82 -16.00
N PRO A 224 13.30 32.86 -16.76
CA PRO A 224 12.53 34.11 -16.88
C PRO A 224 11.12 33.94 -17.46
N ASP A 225 10.89 32.90 -18.26
CA ASP A 225 9.63 32.59 -18.93
C ASP A 225 8.83 31.48 -18.22
N ALA A 226 9.30 30.96 -17.09
CA ALA A 226 8.56 30.01 -16.26
C ALA A 226 7.38 30.69 -15.54
N GLN A 227 6.27 29.97 -15.40
CA GLN A 227 5.05 30.49 -14.78
C GLN A 227 4.76 29.74 -13.48
N ILE A 228 4.76 30.45 -12.37
CA ILE A 228 4.47 29.89 -11.04
C ILE A 228 3.25 30.60 -10.47
N TYR A 229 2.22 29.82 -10.16
CA TYR A 229 0.97 30.30 -9.58
C TYR A 229 0.82 29.73 -8.17
N GLY A 230 0.93 30.59 -7.16
CA GLY A 230 0.84 30.22 -5.76
C GLY A 230 -0.51 29.56 -5.37
N PRO A 231 -0.55 28.84 -4.23
CA PRO A 231 0.57 28.72 -3.29
C PRO A 231 1.54 27.59 -3.68
N VAL A 232 2.85 27.86 -3.69
CA VAL A 232 3.90 26.91 -4.10
C VAL A 232 5.07 26.99 -3.13
N PHE A 233 5.60 25.84 -2.74
CA PHE A 233 6.83 25.74 -1.97
C PHE A 233 7.96 25.15 -2.82
N LEU A 234 9.14 25.77 -2.76
CA LEU A 234 10.36 25.39 -3.45
C LEU A 234 11.47 25.15 -2.41
N GLY A 235 11.93 23.90 -2.30
CA GLY A 235 13.06 23.54 -1.45
C GLY A 235 14.42 23.95 -2.02
N GLU A 236 15.48 23.61 -1.29
CA GLU A 236 16.84 24.00 -1.62
C GLU A 236 17.27 23.46 -3.00
N GLY A 237 17.90 24.29 -3.82
CA GLY A 237 18.45 23.86 -5.12
C GLY A 237 17.40 23.43 -6.16
N VAL A 238 16.12 23.78 -5.99
CA VAL A 238 15.09 23.52 -7.00
C VAL A 238 15.36 24.30 -8.28
N LYS A 239 15.21 23.65 -9.44
CA LYS A 239 15.42 24.27 -10.75
C LYS A 239 14.16 24.19 -11.59
N ILE A 240 13.62 25.33 -12.00
CA ILE A 240 12.46 25.45 -12.89
C ILE A 240 12.92 26.02 -14.22
N LYS A 241 12.89 25.19 -15.27
CA LYS A 241 13.37 25.56 -16.61
C LYS A 241 12.31 26.27 -17.45
N GLY A 242 12.72 26.74 -18.63
CA GLY A 242 11.91 27.62 -19.47
C GLY A 242 10.57 27.05 -19.92
N GLY A 243 9.55 27.90 -19.91
CA GLY A 243 8.17 27.56 -20.26
C GLY A 243 7.49 26.55 -19.34
N ALA A 244 8.12 26.12 -18.23
CA ALA A 244 7.48 25.27 -17.23
C ALA A 244 6.35 26.01 -16.53
N ILE A 245 5.32 25.27 -16.11
CA ILE A 245 4.15 25.81 -15.41
C ILE A 245 3.96 25.06 -14.11
N VAL A 246 4.00 25.77 -12.99
CA VAL A 246 3.77 25.20 -11.65
C VAL A 246 2.55 25.89 -11.02
N ARG A 247 1.54 25.11 -10.64
CA ARG A 247 0.28 25.60 -10.07
C ARG A 247 0.03 25.01 -8.69
N GLY A 248 -0.29 25.88 -7.75
CA GLY A 248 -0.52 25.55 -6.36
C GLY A 248 -1.87 24.89 -6.06
N PRO A 249 -2.04 24.30 -4.86
CA PRO A 249 -1.02 24.02 -3.84
C PRO A 249 -0.01 22.94 -4.28
N THR A 250 1.25 23.32 -4.50
CA THR A 250 2.30 22.40 -4.96
C THR A 250 3.55 22.52 -4.08
N VAL A 251 4.13 21.38 -3.73
CA VAL A 251 5.37 21.28 -2.95
C VAL A 251 6.43 20.64 -3.82
N LEU A 252 7.51 21.38 -4.12
CA LEU A 252 8.72 20.86 -4.74
C LEU A 252 9.81 20.83 -3.66
N ARG A 253 10.20 19.63 -3.21
CA ARG A 253 11.29 19.48 -2.22
C ARG A 253 12.66 19.65 -2.88
N ASP A 254 13.69 19.57 -2.06
CA ASP A 254 15.08 19.89 -2.39
C ASP A 254 15.58 19.14 -3.64
N LEU A 255 16.33 19.84 -4.48
CA LEU A 255 16.99 19.30 -5.67
C LEU A 255 16.01 18.73 -6.71
N VAL A 256 14.75 19.18 -6.72
CA VAL A 256 13.80 18.87 -7.78
C VAL A 256 14.11 19.71 -9.01
N ILE A 257 14.10 19.06 -10.17
CA ILE A 257 14.28 19.72 -11.46
C ILE A 257 12.97 19.58 -12.26
N VAL A 258 12.36 20.71 -12.58
CA VAL A 258 11.22 20.81 -13.49
C VAL A 258 11.74 21.28 -14.84
N ASP A 259 11.82 20.37 -15.81
CA ASP A 259 12.38 20.65 -17.12
C ASP A 259 11.43 21.47 -18.00
N THR A 260 11.94 21.84 -19.17
CA THR A 260 11.34 22.78 -20.13
C THR A 260 9.92 22.36 -20.49
N ARG A 261 8.96 23.28 -20.37
CA ARG A 261 7.54 23.06 -20.67
C ARG A 261 6.85 21.95 -19.86
N ALA A 262 7.46 21.46 -18.77
CA ALA A 262 6.78 20.54 -17.86
C ALA A 262 5.68 21.26 -17.07
N GLN A 263 4.64 20.52 -16.70
CA GLN A 263 3.51 21.02 -15.93
C GLN A 263 3.37 20.28 -14.61
N VAL A 264 3.31 21.03 -13.52
CA VAL A 264 3.05 20.50 -12.17
C VAL A 264 1.86 21.22 -11.58
N ASP A 265 0.84 20.49 -11.17
CA ASP A 265 -0.41 21.06 -10.68
C ASP A 265 -0.93 20.27 -9.46
N ARG A 266 -1.12 20.96 -8.33
CA ARG A 266 -1.61 20.36 -7.09
C ARG A 266 -0.84 19.10 -6.68
N ALA A 267 0.49 19.12 -6.70
CA ALA A 267 1.32 17.91 -6.51
C ALA A 267 2.33 18.06 -5.37
N VAL A 268 2.73 16.93 -4.79
CA VAL A 268 3.84 16.85 -3.83
C VAL A 268 4.98 16.06 -4.45
N ILE A 269 6.09 16.73 -4.75
CA ILE A 269 7.28 16.18 -5.39
C ILE A 269 8.42 16.16 -4.38
N TRP A 270 8.88 14.96 -4.04
CA TRP A 270 9.95 14.74 -3.09
C TRP A 270 11.33 14.89 -3.72
N ARG A 271 12.32 14.95 -2.82
CA ARG A 271 13.70 15.33 -3.09
C ARG A 271 14.35 14.53 -4.22
N ASN A 272 15.30 15.18 -4.93
CA ASN A 272 16.11 14.57 -5.98
C ASN A 272 15.30 13.98 -7.15
N THR A 273 14.12 14.53 -7.41
CA THR A 273 13.25 14.04 -8.49
C THR A 273 13.38 14.90 -9.73
N TYR A 274 13.48 14.26 -10.89
CA TYR A 274 13.54 14.91 -12.19
C TYR A 274 12.20 14.77 -12.91
N LEU A 275 11.62 15.90 -13.32
CA LEU A 275 10.44 15.97 -14.18
C LEU A 275 10.84 16.44 -15.57
N GLY A 276 10.78 15.55 -16.55
CA GLY A 276 11.31 15.75 -17.90
C GLY A 276 10.49 16.67 -18.80
N GLU A 277 11.03 16.97 -19.98
CA GLU A 277 10.43 17.92 -20.93
C GLU A 277 8.97 17.57 -21.24
N ARG A 278 8.05 18.54 -21.13
CA ARG A 278 6.60 18.36 -21.37
C ARG A 278 5.96 17.22 -20.56
N SER A 279 6.58 16.79 -19.46
CA SER A 279 5.92 15.90 -18.51
C SER A 279 4.78 16.63 -17.79
N GLU A 280 3.80 15.88 -17.33
CA GLU A 280 2.63 16.40 -16.64
C GLU A 280 2.40 15.62 -15.35
N VAL A 281 2.41 16.31 -14.21
CA VAL A 281 2.11 15.72 -12.90
C VAL A 281 0.98 16.51 -12.26
N ARG A 282 -0.19 15.88 -12.11
CA ARG A 282 -1.41 16.53 -11.61
C ARG A 282 -1.98 15.77 -10.43
N GLY A 283 -2.21 16.45 -9.29
CA GLY A 283 -2.91 15.86 -8.15
C GLY A 283 -2.21 14.64 -7.55
N ALA A 284 -0.90 14.50 -7.75
CA ALA A 284 -0.17 13.26 -7.50
C ALA A 284 0.99 13.46 -6.50
N ILE A 285 1.45 12.34 -5.95
CA ILE A 285 2.65 12.29 -5.09
C ILE A 285 3.75 11.58 -5.86
N VAL A 286 4.90 12.24 -6.02
CA VAL A 286 6.11 11.61 -6.56
C VAL A 286 7.15 11.60 -5.45
N CYS A 287 7.55 10.41 -5.01
CA CYS A 287 8.48 10.23 -3.91
C CYS A 287 9.93 10.50 -4.35
N ARG A 288 10.91 10.05 -3.57
CA ARG A 288 12.31 10.50 -3.68
C ARG A 288 13.00 9.85 -4.86
N GLN A 289 13.98 10.55 -5.44
CA GLN A 289 14.87 9.99 -6.47
C GLN A 289 14.13 9.39 -7.67
N CYS A 290 12.98 9.96 -8.03
CA CYS A 290 12.20 9.49 -9.17
C CYS A 290 12.64 10.18 -10.46
N SER A 291 12.46 9.49 -11.58
CA SER A 291 12.71 10.06 -12.91
C SER A 291 11.45 9.97 -13.76
N ILE A 292 10.71 11.08 -13.86
CA ILE A 292 9.56 11.20 -14.75
C ILE A 292 10.08 11.71 -16.09
N ARG A 293 10.16 10.84 -17.10
CA ARG A 293 10.78 11.18 -18.40
C ARG A 293 9.88 12.08 -19.24
N ALA A 294 10.40 12.53 -20.38
CA ALA A 294 9.71 13.47 -21.26
C ALA A 294 8.31 12.97 -21.66
N ARG A 295 7.33 13.89 -21.73
CA ARG A 295 5.94 13.61 -22.12
C ARG A 295 5.20 12.58 -21.26
N ALA A 296 5.78 12.11 -20.15
CA ALA A 296 5.09 11.22 -19.23
C ALA A 296 3.99 11.97 -18.47
N MET A 297 2.89 11.27 -18.17
CA MET A 297 1.71 11.82 -17.50
C MET A 297 1.41 11.04 -16.23
N VAL A 298 1.27 11.74 -15.10
CA VAL A 298 0.89 11.19 -13.80
C VAL A 298 -0.35 11.93 -13.30
N PHE A 299 -1.47 11.22 -13.19
CA PHE A 299 -2.78 11.80 -12.88
C PHE A 299 -3.17 11.74 -11.39
N GLU A 300 -4.31 12.34 -11.06
CA GLU A 300 -4.73 12.58 -9.67
C GLU A 300 -4.82 11.31 -8.81
N GLY A 301 -4.39 11.44 -7.56
CA GLY A 301 -4.37 10.34 -6.59
C GLY A 301 -3.32 9.27 -6.88
N ALA A 302 -2.56 9.37 -7.97
CA ALA A 302 -1.45 8.47 -8.22
C ALA A 302 -0.28 8.74 -7.26
N VAL A 303 0.41 7.67 -6.88
CA VAL A 303 1.60 7.72 -6.02
C VAL A 303 2.73 6.97 -6.68
N ILE A 304 3.85 7.65 -6.91
CA ILE A 304 5.08 7.07 -7.45
C ILE A 304 6.08 6.88 -6.30
N GLY A 305 6.38 5.64 -5.95
CA GLY A 305 7.29 5.27 -4.86
C GLY A 305 8.75 5.60 -5.17
N ASP A 306 9.58 5.57 -4.13
CA ASP A 306 11.00 5.94 -4.20
C ASP A 306 11.75 5.22 -5.33
N GLN A 307 12.74 5.90 -5.93
CA GLN A 307 13.66 5.34 -6.93
C GLN A 307 12.94 4.74 -8.17
N THR A 308 11.77 5.27 -8.52
CA THR A 308 11.00 4.79 -9.67
C THR A 308 11.27 5.62 -10.93
N GLY A 309 11.51 4.93 -12.04
CA GLY A 309 11.60 5.49 -13.39
C GLY A 309 10.26 5.39 -14.12
N VAL A 310 9.76 6.51 -14.65
CA VAL A 310 8.58 6.55 -15.53
C VAL A 310 9.04 6.94 -16.93
N GLY A 311 8.98 5.99 -17.85
CA GLY A 311 9.49 6.12 -19.22
C GLY A 311 8.80 7.19 -20.06
N GLU A 312 9.45 7.57 -21.17
CA GLU A 312 8.98 8.63 -22.06
C GLU A 312 7.57 8.37 -22.59
N GLY A 313 6.67 9.33 -22.45
CA GLY A 313 5.27 9.19 -22.89
C GLY A 313 4.44 8.16 -22.12
N ALA A 314 4.96 7.58 -21.02
CA ALA A 314 4.19 6.68 -20.20
C ALA A 314 3.08 7.43 -19.44
N MET A 315 1.99 6.73 -19.13
CA MET A 315 0.80 7.31 -18.53
C MET A 315 0.40 6.51 -17.29
N ILE A 316 0.39 7.15 -16.13
CA ILE A 316 -0.05 6.59 -14.86
C ILE A 316 -1.46 7.10 -14.57
N GLN A 317 -2.43 6.19 -14.60
CA GLN A 317 -3.85 6.52 -14.43
C GLN A 317 -4.19 6.98 -13.00
N PRO A 318 -5.34 7.66 -12.81
CA PRO A 318 -5.76 8.11 -11.49
C PRO A 318 -5.79 7.00 -10.43
N GLY A 319 -5.36 7.32 -9.21
CA GLY A 319 -5.37 6.41 -8.05
C GLY A 319 -4.35 5.25 -8.10
N VAL A 320 -3.54 5.15 -9.16
CA VAL A 320 -2.54 4.09 -9.32
C VAL A 320 -1.37 4.31 -8.37
N LYS A 321 -0.98 3.24 -7.64
CA LYS A 321 0.16 3.25 -6.74
C LYS A 321 1.29 2.42 -7.34
N ILE A 322 2.40 3.07 -7.65
CA ILE A 322 3.64 2.41 -8.05
C ILE A 322 4.51 2.32 -6.80
N TRP A 323 4.80 1.11 -6.35
CA TRP A 323 5.69 0.91 -5.20
C TRP A 323 7.13 1.31 -5.53
N PRO A 324 8.03 1.40 -4.54
CA PRO A 324 9.43 1.73 -4.79
C PRO A 324 10.14 0.76 -5.76
N ASP A 325 11.21 1.27 -6.36
CA ASP A 325 12.16 0.52 -7.19
C ASP A 325 11.52 -0.11 -8.44
N LYS A 326 10.76 0.69 -9.21
CA LYS A 326 10.08 0.25 -10.44
C LYS A 326 10.58 1.01 -11.67
N GLU A 327 10.50 0.35 -12.81
CA GLU A 327 10.76 0.94 -14.12
C GLU A 327 9.54 0.76 -15.01
N ILE A 328 8.91 1.88 -15.40
CA ILE A 328 7.76 1.88 -16.31
C ILE A 328 8.26 2.13 -17.73
N GLU A 329 7.94 1.23 -18.65
CA GLU A 329 8.39 1.34 -20.04
C GLU A 329 7.84 2.59 -20.76
N ALA A 330 8.61 3.11 -21.71
CA ALA A 330 8.21 4.26 -22.52
C ALA A 330 6.91 3.98 -23.29
N GLY A 331 5.92 4.86 -23.12
CA GLY A 331 4.59 4.75 -23.73
C GLY A 331 3.66 3.74 -23.07
N ALA A 332 4.04 3.12 -21.95
CA ALA A 332 3.15 2.21 -21.22
C ALA A 332 2.00 2.99 -20.57
N VAL A 333 0.80 2.40 -20.56
CA VAL A 333 -0.37 2.94 -19.84
C VAL A 333 -0.64 2.05 -18.63
N ILE A 334 -0.37 2.56 -17.43
CA ILE A 334 -0.54 1.82 -16.19
C ILE A 334 -1.90 2.15 -15.58
N ARG A 335 -2.80 1.17 -15.62
CA ARG A 335 -4.17 1.24 -15.06
C ARG A 335 -4.29 0.66 -13.65
N ASN A 336 -3.35 -0.18 -13.25
CA ASN A 336 -3.39 -0.91 -11.98
C ASN A 336 -2.11 -0.64 -11.19
N SER A 337 -2.24 -0.59 -9.86
CA SER A 337 -1.11 -0.40 -8.95
C SER A 337 -0.05 -1.49 -9.14
N LEU A 338 1.21 -1.07 -9.21
CA LEU A 338 2.36 -1.95 -9.35
C LEU A 338 3.01 -2.13 -7.97
N ILE A 339 2.55 -3.16 -7.25
CA ILE A 339 3.03 -3.50 -5.90
C ILE A 339 4.23 -4.45 -5.99
N TRP A 340 4.07 -5.52 -6.79
CA TRP A 340 5.05 -6.56 -7.00
C TRP A 340 5.67 -6.44 -8.40
N GLY A 341 6.90 -6.91 -8.56
CA GLY A 341 7.64 -6.84 -9.82
C GLY A 341 8.45 -5.57 -9.94
N SER A 342 9.29 -5.49 -10.97
CA SER A 342 10.16 -4.33 -11.22
C SER A 342 9.77 -3.55 -12.47
N GLN A 343 8.85 -4.05 -13.30
CA GLN A 343 8.57 -3.46 -14.61
C GLN A 343 7.08 -3.28 -14.93
N GLY A 344 6.70 -2.07 -15.34
CA GLY A 344 5.43 -1.79 -16.00
C GLY A 344 5.58 -1.94 -17.51
N ARG A 345 5.17 -3.10 -18.06
CA ARG A 345 5.44 -3.47 -19.46
C ARG A 345 4.46 -2.86 -20.47
N ARG A 346 4.99 -2.44 -21.62
CA ARG A 346 4.23 -1.99 -22.81
C ARG A 346 3.76 -3.15 -23.68
N THR A 347 4.48 -4.28 -23.68
CA THR A 347 4.20 -5.46 -24.51
C THR A 347 4.16 -6.73 -23.65
N LEU A 348 3.32 -7.69 -24.04
CA LEU A 348 3.19 -8.99 -23.37
C LEU A 348 4.14 -10.02 -23.98
N PHE A 349 4.31 -10.01 -25.31
CA PHE A 349 5.08 -11.01 -26.02
C PHE A 349 6.55 -10.62 -26.12
N SER A 350 7.41 -11.54 -25.68
CA SER A 350 8.85 -11.50 -25.88
C SER A 350 9.26 -12.46 -27.01
N ARG A 351 10.56 -12.62 -27.25
CA ARG A 351 11.09 -13.66 -28.16
C ARG A 351 10.79 -15.10 -27.72
N TRP A 352 10.39 -15.31 -26.46
CA TRP A 352 10.14 -16.63 -25.87
C TRP A 352 8.64 -16.92 -25.67
N GLY A 353 7.77 -16.02 -26.13
CA GLY A 353 6.35 -15.99 -25.77
C GLY A 353 6.11 -15.01 -24.62
N VAL A 354 5.07 -15.26 -23.82
CA VAL A 354 4.75 -14.42 -22.65
C VAL A 354 5.48 -14.99 -21.44
N SER A 355 6.49 -14.28 -20.96
CA SER A 355 7.38 -14.76 -19.89
C SER A 355 7.34 -13.84 -18.67
N GLY A 356 7.38 -14.41 -17.46
CA GLY A 356 7.36 -13.62 -16.24
C GLY A 356 7.73 -14.40 -14.99
N LEU A 357 8.21 -13.70 -13.96
CA LEU A 357 8.45 -14.31 -12.65
C LEU A 357 7.14 -14.81 -12.04
N VAL A 358 7.15 -16.05 -11.54
CA VAL A 358 5.97 -16.67 -10.94
C VAL A 358 5.49 -15.88 -9.73
N ASN A 359 4.17 -15.65 -9.63
CA ASN A 359 3.51 -14.88 -8.57
C ASN A 359 3.92 -13.40 -8.49
N ILE A 360 4.65 -12.91 -9.48
CA ILE A 360 5.08 -11.51 -9.57
C ILE A 360 4.54 -10.93 -10.88
N ASP A 361 5.11 -11.35 -12.01
CA ASP A 361 4.66 -10.95 -13.35
C ASP A 361 3.62 -11.95 -13.89
N MET A 362 3.82 -13.24 -13.59
CA MET A 362 2.99 -14.33 -14.03
C MET A 362 2.11 -14.82 -12.88
N THR A 363 0.93 -14.18 -12.75
CA THR A 363 -0.07 -14.49 -11.73
C THR A 363 -1.31 -15.19 -12.34
N PRO A 364 -2.15 -15.85 -11.53
CA PRO A 364 -3.42 -16.41 -12.02
C PRO A 364 -4.33 -15.36 -12.67
N GLU A 365 -4.41 -14.15 -12.10
CA GLU A 365 -5.24 -13.06 -12.61
C GLU A 365 -4.75 -12.59 -13.98
N PHE A 366 -3.43 -12.42 -14.12
CA PHE A 366 -2.80 -12.13 -15.40
C PHE A 366 -3.14 -13.21 -16.43
N ALA A 367 -2.95 -14.49 -16.07
CA ALA A 367 -3.13 -15.62 -16.97
C ALA A 367 -4.59 -15.78 -17.43
N ALA A 368 -5.57 -15.58 -16.54
CA ALA A 368 -6.98 -15.59 -16.87
C ALA A 368 -7.35 -14.45 -17.83
N ARG A 369 -6.89 -13.22 -17.55
CA ARG A 369 -7.09 -12.05 -18.43
C ARG A 369 -6.40 -12.20 -19.77
N PHE A 370 -5.21 -12.77 -19.79
CA PHE A 370 -4.48 -13.06 -21.02
C PHE A 370 -5.26 -14.07 -21.88
N ALA A 371 -5.80 -15.10 -21.26
CA ALA A 371 -6.62 -16.10 -21.93
C ALA A 371 -7.92 -15.50 -22.52
N THR A 372 -8.58 -14.57 -21.83
CA THR A 372 -9.76 -13.88 -22.40
C THR A 372 -9.40 -13.01 -23.61
N ALA A 373 -8.26 -12.31 -23.57
CA ALA A 373 -7.77 -11.53 -24.70
C ALA A 373 -7.44 -12.42 -25.91
N TYR A 374 -6.74 -13.54 -25.68
CA TYR A 374 -6.46 -14.51 -26.74
C TYR A 374 -7.75 -15.11 -27.31
N GLY A 375 -8.65 -15.61 -26.45
CA GLY A 375 -9.92 -16.21 -26.87
C GLY A 375 -10.84 -15.24 -27.64
N SER A 376 -10.76 -13.94 -27.34
CA SER A 376 -11.50 -12.89 -28.07
C SER A 376 -11.00 -12.67 -29.50
N THR A 377 -9.77 -13.12 -29.83
CA THR A 377 -9.29 -13.10 -31.22
C THR A 377 -9.85 -14.23 -32.08
N LEU A 378 -10.42 -15.26 -31.45
CA LEU A 378 -10.95 -16.47 -32.07
C LEU A 378 -12.47 -16.41 -32.22
N SER A 379 -13.00 -17.19 -33.17
CA SER A 379 -14.45 -17.37 -33.34
C SER A 379 -15.06 -18.08 -32.13
N LYS A 380 -16.25 -17.66 -31.74
CA LYS A 380 -17.01 -18.30 -30.66
C LYS A 380 -17.28 -19.78 -30.97
N GLY A 381 -17.24 -20.63 -29.96
CA GLY A 381 -17.40 -22.08 -30.06
C GLY A 381 -16.14 -22.81 -30.54
N ALA A 382 -15.07 -22.09 -30.89
CA ALA A 382 -13.81 -22.71 -31.25
C ALA A 382 -13.16 -23.39 -30.04
N SER A 383 -12.31 -24.38 -30.31
CA SER A 383 -11.60 -25.15 -29.29
C SER A 383 -10.11 -24.83 -29.29
N VAL A 384 -9.52 -24.74 -28.11
CA VAL A 384 -8.10 -24.47 -27.90
C VAL A 384 -7.50 -25.57 -27.02
N VAL A 385 -6.40 -26.17 -27.46
CA VAL A 385 -5.66 -27.15 -26.65
C VAL A 385 -4.89 -26.43 -25.56
N VAL A 386 -4.98 -26.91 -24.31
CA VAL A 386 -4.25 -26.32 -23.18
C VAL A 386 -3.41 -27.38 -22.48
N ASN A 387 -2.09 -27.15 -22.45
CA ASN A 387 -1.10 -28.05 -21.88
C ASN A 387 -0.16 -27.33 -20.89
N ARG A 388 0.54 -28.10 -20.04
CA ARG A 388 1.57 -27.58 -19.13
C ARG A 388 2.71 -28.57 -18.84
N ASP A 389 3.80 -28.07 -18.27
CA ASP A 389 4.87 -28.86 -17.61
C ASP A 389 4.50 -29.28 -16.18
N TYR A 390 5.18 -30.28 -15.59
CA TYR A 390 4.80 -30.87 -14.29
C TYR A 390 4.78 -29.93 -13.09
N HIS A 391 5.64 -28.92 -13.08
CA HIS A 391 5.80 -28.08 -11.91
C HIS A 391 4.48 -27.40 -11.47
N ARG A 392 4.33 -27.22 -10.15
CA ARG A 392 3.15 -26.59 -9.53
C ARG A 392 2.82 -25.21 -10.09
N SER A 393 3.83 -24.43 -10.49
CA SER A 393 3.63 -23.08 -11.05
C SER A 393 2.92 -23.11 -12.42
N PRO A 394 3.42 -23.81 -13.46
CA PRO A 394 2.65 -24.05 -14.69
C PRO A 394 1.26 -24.64 -14.46
N ARG A 395 1.10 -25.56 -13.49
CA ARG A 395 -0.21 -26.14 -13.14
C ARG A 395 -1.21 -25.08 -12.67
N MET A 396 -0.79 -24.16 -11.80
CA MET A 396 -1.61 -23.05 -11.32
C MET A 396 -1.98 -22.09 -12.47
N ILE A 397 -0.99 -21.66 -13.26
CA ILE A 397 -1.19 -20.73 -14.38
C ILE A 397 -2.10 -21.32 -15.46
N LYS A 398 -1.94 -22.60 -15.79
CA LYS A 398 -2.84 -23.31 -16.70
C LYS A 398 -4.29 -23.29 -16.23
N ARG A 399 -4.55 -23.53 -14.95
CA ARG A 399 -5.92 -23.54 -14.41
C ARG A 399 -6.61 -22.18 -14.59
N ALA A 400 -5.87 -21.09 -14.43
CA ALA A 400 -6.36 -19.75 -14.71
C ALA A 400 -6.63 -19.51 -16.21
N ILE A 401 -5.79 -20.03 -17.10
CA ILE A 401 -6.03 -19.97 -18.55
C ILE A 401 -7.32 -20.73 -18.92
N ILE A 402 -7.48 -21.93 -18.36
CA ILE A 402 -8.66 -22.78 -18.57
C ILE A 402 -9.94 -22.11 -18.07
N SER A 403 -9.89 -21.30 -17.00
CA SER A 403 -11.07 -20.55 -16.55
C SER A 403 -11.38 -19.32 -17.42
N GLY A 404 -10.34 -18.67 -17.98
CA GLY A 404 -10.50 -17.50 -18.83
C GLY A 404 -11.17 -17.79 -20.19
N LEU A 405 -10.75 -18.83 -20.89
CA LEU A 405 -11.23 -19.16 -22.25
C LEU A 405 -12.77 -19.36 -22.35
N PRO A 406 -13.42 -20.15 -21.47
CA PRO A 406 -14.87 -20.30 -21.45
C PRO A 406 -15.64 -18.99 -21.36
N SER A 407 -15.13 -18.02 -20.59
CA SER A 407 -15.82 -16.73 -20.35
C SER A 407 -15.95 -15.85 -21.60
N VAL A 408 -15.24 -16.19 -22.67
CA VAL A 408 -15.32 -15.53 -23.98
C VAL A 408 -15.84 -16.47 -25.08
N GLY A 409 -16.44 -17.59 -24.68
CA GLY A 409 -17.09 -18.58 -25.53
C GLY A 409 -16.15 -19.53 -26.24
N ILE A 410 -14.97 -19.81 -25.67
CA ILE A 410 -13.97 -20.73 -26.24
C ILE A 410 -13.89 -22.00 -25.41
N ASN A 411 -13.89 -23.16 -26.08
CA ASN A 411 -13.75 -24.44 -25.41
C ASN A 411 -12.28 -24.70 -25.09
N ALA A 412 -11.97 -25.04 -23.84
CA ALA A 412 -10.63 -25.41 -23.40
C ALA A 412 -10.48 -26.94 -23.39
N LEU A 413 -9.63 -27.47 -24.27
CA LEU A 413 -9.29 -28.89 -24.33
C LEU A 413 -8.04 -29.16 -23.48
N ASP A 414 -8.23 -29.62 -22.24
CA ASP A 414 -7.16 -29.90 -21.30
C ASP A 414 -6.52 -31.28 -21.59
N VAL A 415 -5.28 -31.28 -22.08
CA VAL A 415 -4.49 -32.51 -22.36
C VAL A 415 -3.54 -32.92 -21.22
N LYS A 416 -3.74 -32.36 -20.03
CA LYS A 416 -2.95 -32.55 -18.80
C LYS A 416 -1.49 -32.10 -18.95
N SER A 417 -0.57 -33.07 -19.03
CA SER A 417 0.88 -32.92 -19.07
C SER A 417 1.40 -33.64 -20.30
N GLN A 418 1.85 -32.91 -21.30
CA GLN A 418 2.42 -33.50 -22.51
C GLN A 418 3.69 -32.76 -22.91
N PRO A 419 4.69 -33.42 -23.52
CA PRO A 419 5.81 -32.72 -24.14
C PRO A 419 5.33 -31.74 -25.22
N ILE A 420 6.02 -30.60 -25.38
CA ILE A 420 5.63 -29.59 -26.37
C ILE A 420 5.48 -30.17 -27.81
N PRO A 421 6.29 -31.12 -28.31
CA PRO A 421 6.06 -31.69 -29.64
C PRO A 421 4.72 -32.43 -29.76
N VAL A 422 4.30 -33.12 -28.69
CA VAL A 422 3.02 -33.84 -28.65
C VAL A 422 1.86 -32.84 -28.68
N VAL A 423 1.98 -31.71 -27.98
CA VAL A 423 0.94 -30.65 -28.04
C VAL A 423 0.82 -30.04 -29.42
N ARG A 424 1.96 -29.78 -30.10
CA ARG A 424 1.94 -29.27 -31.48
C ARG A 424 1.23 -30.25 -32.40
N TYR A 425 1.53 -31.54 -32.25
CA TYR A 425 0.85 -32.61 -32.97
C TYR A 425 -0.66 -32.64 -32.68
N ILE A 426 -1.06 -32.65 -31.40
CA ILE A 426 -2.48 -32.70 -30.99
C ILE A 426 -3.22 -31.46 -31.54
N THR A 427 -2.61 -30.29 -31.45
CA THR A 427 -3.21 -29.04 -31.95
C THR A 427 -3.54 -29.15 -33.44
N ARG A 428 -2.61 -29.70 -34.24
CA ARG A 428 -2.79 -29.92 -35.68
C ARG A 428 -3.76 -31.06 -36.04
N HIS A 429 -3.84 -32.10 -35.23
CA HIS A 429 -4.62 -33.32 -35.53
C HIS A 429 -5.95 -33.41 -34.77
N SER A 430 -6.34 -32.35 -34.08
CA SER A 430 -7.65 -32.21 -33.43
C SER A 430 -8.46 -31.09 -34.12
N ASN A 431 -9.71 -30.90 -33.69
CA ASN A 431 -10.54 -29.79 -34.17
C ASN A 431 -10.20 -28.44 -33.49
N ALA A 432 -9.01 -28.32 -32.90
CA ALA A 432 -8.59 -27.10 -32.25
C ALA A 432 -8.08 -26.07 -33.26
N VAL A 433 -8.34 -24.79 -32.98
CA VAL A 433 -7.88 -23.67 -33.83
C VAL A 433 -6.58 -23.04 -33.33
N GLY A 434 -6.05 -23.56 -32.22
CA GLY A 434 -4.81 -23.11 -31.60
C GLY A 434 -4.50 -23.88 -30.32
N GLY A 435 -3.32 -23.63 -29.77
CA GLY A 435 -2.82 -24.32 -28.59
C GLY A 435 -2.13 -23.38 -27.61
N ILE A 436 -2.10 -23.76 -26.35
CA ILE A 436 -1.42 -23.06 -25.26
C ILE A 436 -0.56 -24.07 -24.50
N HIS A 437 0.70 -23.74 -24.29
CA HIS A 437 1.61 -24.53 -23.49
C HIS A 437 2.29 -23.66 -22.43
N VAL A 438 2.08 -24.02 -21.16
CA VAL A 438 2.66 -23.33 -20.01
C VAL A 438 3.84 -24.13 -19.46
N ARG A 439 5.01 -23.52 -19.33
CA ARG A 439 6.22 -24.21 -18.87
C ARG A 439 7.05 -23.37 -17.91
N LEU A 440 7.95 -24.01 -17.17
CA LEU A 440 9.06 -23.27 -16.58
C LEU A 440 10.01 -22.82 -17.69
N SER A 441 10.61 -21.64 -17.53
CA SER A 441 11.64 -21.19 -18.46
C SER A 441 12.85 -22.12 -18.37
N PRO A 442 13.39 -22.58 -19.51
CA PRO A 442 14.61 -23.39 -19.51
C PRO A 442 15.85 -22.62 -19.07
N TYR A 443 15.76 -21.29 -18.94
CA TYR A 443 16.86 -20.40 -18.57
C TYR A 443 16.81 -19.95 -17.10
N ASP A 444 15.62 -19.93 -16.48
CA ASP A 444 15.43 -19.53 -15.08
C ASP A 444 14.20 -20.24 -14.50
N ALA A 445 14.41 -21.11 -13.51
CA ALA A 445 13.35 -21.89 -12.86
C ALA A 445 12.32 -21.03 -12.09
N ARG A 446 12.61 -19.76 -11.83
CA ARG A 446 11.67 -18.80 -11.20
C ARG A 446 10.71 -18.17 -12.21
N VAL A 447 10.95 -18.36 -13.50
CA VAL A 447 10.20 -17.77 -14.61
C VAL A 447 9.28 -18.82 -15.23
N VAL A 448 8.06 -18.42 -15.58
CA VAL A 448 7.12 -19.23 -16.39
C VAL A 448 6.96 -18.58 -17.76
N ASP A 449 6.97 -19.42 -18.79
CA ASP A 449 6.65 -19.06 -20.17
C ASP A 449 5.25 -19.59 -20.54
N ILE A 450 4.44 -18.76 -21.20
CA ILE A 450 3.25 -19.19 -21.95
C ILE A 450 3.59 -19.10 -23.44
N LYS A 451 3.52 -20.26 -24.12
CA LYS A 451 3.63 -20.37 -25.57
C LYS A 451 2.26 -20.55 -26.19
N LEU A 452 1.97 -19.74 -27.21
CA LEU A 452 0.78 -19.88 -28.04
C LEU A 452 1.14 -20.54 -29.36
N LEU A 453 0.25 -21.41 -29.82
CA LEU A 453 0.35 -22.18 -31.05
C LEU A 453 -0.82 -21.85 -31.97
N ASP A 454 -0.57 -21.82 -33.27
CA ASP A 454 -1.62 -21.74 -34.28
C ASP A 454 -2.27 -23.12 -34.53
N LYS A 455 -3.25 -23.15 -35.44
CA LYS A 455 -3.96 -24.37 -35.85
C LYS A 455 -3.06 -25.47 -36.42
N ASP A 456 -1.89 -25.11 -36.95
CA ASP A 456 -0.93 -26.04 -37.56
C ASP A 456 0.12 -26.52 -36.52
N GLY A 457 -0.01 -26.07 -35.27
CA GLY A 457 0.89 -26.36 -34.18
C GLY A 457 2.20 -25.57 -34.23
N LEU A 458 2.27 -24.49 -35.02
CA LEU A 458 3.42 -23.59 -35.12
C LEU A 458 3.28 -22.41 -34.13
N ASP A 459 4.37 -21.67 -33.88
CA ASP A 459 4.30 -20.48 -33.04
C ASP A 459 3.48 -19.37 -33.74
N LEU A 460 2.73 -18.59 -32.96
CA LEU A 460 1.89 -17.52 -33.54
C LEU A 460 2.71 -16.48 -34.32
N ASP A 461 2.10 -15.93 -35.36
CA ASP A 461 2.69 -14.82 -36.10
C ASP A 461 2.61 -13.49 -35.30
N ARG A 462 3.53 -12.57 -35.61
CA ARG A 462 3.59 -11.25 -34.94
C ARG A 462 2.30 -10.44 -35.09
N LYS A 463 1.52 -10.66 -36.16
CA LYS A 463 0.25 -9.97 -36.41
C LYS A 463 -0.80 -10.40 -35.38
N THR A 464 -0.90 -11.71 -35.10
CA THR A 464 -1.83 -12.24 -34.11
C THR A 464 -1.39 -11.87 -32.70
N GLU A 465 -0.09 -11.95 -32.37
CA GLU A 465 0.44 -11.49 -31.07
C GLU A 465 0.03 -10.04 -30.75
N ARG A 466 0.24 -9.11 -31.69
CA ARG A 466 -0.14 -7.70 -31.54
C ARG A 466 -1.65 -7.51 -31.36
N ARG A 467 -2.47 -8.33 -32.04
CA ARG A 467 -3.93 -8.29 -31.89
C ARG A 467 -4.34 -8.69 -30.46
N ILE A 468 -3.71 -9.73 -29.91
CA ILE A 468 -3.94 -10.19 -28.53
C ILE A 468 -3.53 -9.09 -27.54
N GLU A 469 -2.34 -8.51 -27.70
CA GLU A 469 -1.85 -7.41 -26.84
C GLU A 469 -2.80 -6.22 -26.84
N ASN A 470 -3.24 -5.79 -28.02
CA ASN A 470 -4.16 -4.66 -28.15
C ASN A 470 -5.47 -4.89 -27.40
N LEU A 471 -6.07 -6.08 -27.50
CA LEU A 471 -7.28 -6.42 -26.75
C LEU A 471 -7.02 -6.47 -25.24
N TYR A 472 -5.88 -7.05 -24.83
CA TYR A 472 -5.50 -7.13 -23.41
C TYR A 472 -5.33 -5.75 -22.77
N PHE A 473 -4.54 -4.86 -23.39
CA PHE A 473 -4.25 -3.53 -22.85
C PHE A 473 -5.43 -2.57 -22.95
N ARG A 474 -6.29 -2.72 -23.98
CA ARG A 474 -7.53 -1.93 -24.08
C ARG A 474 -8.60 -2.41 -23.12
N GLU A 475 -8.49 -3.66 -22.65
CA GLU A 475 -9.52 -4.37 -21.88
C GLU A 475 -10.83 -4.55 -22.68
N ASP A 476 -10.70 -4.53 -24.01
CA ASP A 476 -11.79 -4.72 -24.96
C ASP A 476 -11.88 -6.21 -25.32
N VAL A 477 -12.33 -7.01 -24.35
CA VAL A 477 -12.46 -8.48 -24.51
C VAL A 477 -13.93 -8.86 -24.66
N ARG A 478 -14.20 -9.83 -25.54
CA ARG A 478 -15.56 -10.34 -25.74
C ARG A 478 -16.07 -10.97 -24.45
N ARG A 479 -17.30 -10.65 -24.06
CA ARG A 479 -18.05 -11.39 -23.04
C ARG A 479 -19.24 -12.08 -23.68
N VAL A 480 -19.50 -13.32 -23.30
CA VAL A 480 -20.58 -14.13 -23.87
C VAL A 480 -21.72 -14.28 -22.87
N PHE A 481 -22.93 -14.55 -23.39
CA PHE A 481 -24.11 -14.75 -22.56
C PHE A 481 -24.08 -16.11 -21.83
N LEU A 482 -25.00 -16.34 -20.89
CA LEU A 482 -25.03 -17.55 -20.04
C LEU A 482 -24.92 -18.86 -20.83
N ASP A 483 -25.70 -19.00 -21.91
CA ASP A 483 -25.76 -20.23 -22.73
C ASP A 483 -24.62 -20.34 -23.76
N GLU A 484 -23.73 -19.37 -23.76
CA GLU A 484 -22.66 -19.20 -24.75
C GLU A 484 -21.26 -19.43 -24.16
N VAL A 485 -21.21 -19.72 -22.85
CA VAL A 485 -19.99 -20.06 -22.12
C VAL A 485 -19.36 -21.32 -22.70
N GLY A 486 -18.05 -21.26 -22.99
CA GLY A 486 -17.31 -22.39 -23.55
C GLY A 486 -17.18 -23.56 -22.56
N LEU A 487 -16.89 -24.74 -23.09
CA LEU A 487 -16.73 -25.96 -22.30
C LEU A 487 -15.28 -26.14 -21.84
N ILE A 488 -15.10 -26.72 -20.65
CA ILE A 488 -13.81 -27.25 -20.19
C ILE A 488 -13.86 -28.77 -20.36
N LEU A 489 -13.04 -29.30 -21.27
CA LEU A 489 -13.05 -30.72 -21.63
C LEU A 489 -11.69 -31.33 -21.33
N GLU A 490 -11.64 -32.29 -20.41
CA GLU A 490 -10.43 -33.07 -20.16
C GLU A 490 -10.28 -34.15 -21.25
N GLN A 491 -9.17 -34.09 -22.00
CA GLN A 491 -8.92 -34.93 -23.17
C GLN A 491 -7.49 -35.49 -23.20
N PRO A 492 -6.98 -36.12 -22.12
CA PRO A 492 -5.62 -36.70 -22.10
C PRO A 492 -5.39 -37.76 -23.20
N GLN A 493 -6.45 -38.45 -23.63
CA GLN A 493 -6.43 -39.45 -24.69
C GLN A 493 -6.00 -38.92 -26.06
N LEU A 494 -6.06 -37.61 -26.32
CA LEU A 494 -5.61 -37.06 -27.60
C LEU A 494 -4.11 -37.30 -27.86
N ALA A 495 -3.33 -37.54 -26.81
CA ALA A 495 -1.91 -37.88 -26.93
C ALA A 495 -1.67 -39.33 -27.38
N SER A 496 -2.64 -40.24 -27.26
CA SER A 496 -2.39 -41.68 -27.43
C SER A 496 -2.07 -42.09 -28.87
N SER A 497 -2.51 -41.32 -29.86
CA SER A 497 -2.21 -41.57 -31.28
C SER A 497 -0.80 -41.12 -31.68
N TYR A 498 -0.18 -40.19 -30.92
CA TYR A 498 1.11 -39.60 -31.29
C TYR A 498 2.19 -40.66 -31.51
N SER A 499 2.37 -41.60 -30.57
CA SER A 499 3.41 -42.63 -30.70
C SER A 499 3.18 -43.55 -31.90
N ALA A 500 1.93 -43.77 -32.30
CA ALA A 500 1.60 -44.58 -33.48
C ALA A 500 1.98 -43.85 -34.77
N ASP A 501 1.54 -42.61 -34.90
CA ASP A 501 1.76 -41.80 -36.10
C ASP A 501 3.21 -41.35 -36.22
N PHE A 502 3.92 -41.17 -35.11
CA PHE A 502 5.36 -40.94 -35.09
C PHE A 502 6.12 -42.13 -35.71
N VAL A 503 5.83 -43.35 -35.27
CA VAL A 503 6.46 -44.57 -35.84
C VAL A 503 6.08 -44.75 -37.30
N LYS A 504 4.82 -44.47 -37.67
CA LYS A 504 4.38 -44.50 -39.07
C LYS A 504 5.13 -43.48 -39.94
N ALA A 505 5.37 -42.28 -39.43
CA ALA A 505 6.10 -41.22 -40.13
C ALA A 505 7.59 -41.53 -40.31
N LEU A 506 8.20 -42.32 -39.42
CA LEU A 506 9.55 -42.84 -39.62
C LEU A 506 9.63 -43.81 -40.82
N GLY A 507 8.54 -44.48 -41.19
CA GLY A 507 8.48 -45.39 -42.33
C GLY A 507 9.49 -46.55 -42.24
N ASN A 508 9.95 -47.05 -43.39
CA ASN A 508 10.96 -48.13 -43.46
C ASN A 508 12.40 -47.66 -43.16
N SER A 509 12.61 -46.39 -42.81
CA SER A 509 13.96 -45.86 -42.50
C SER A 509 14.54 -46.41 -41.19
N THR A 510 13.71 -47.12 -40.41
CA THR A 510 14.11 -47.89 -39.24
C THR A 510 13.92 -49.39 -39.47
N SER A 511 14.68 -49.99 -40.41
CA SER A 511 15.01 -51.41 -40.33
C SER A 511 15.98 -51.62 -39.15
N VAL A 512 15.54 -51.31 -37.93
CA VAL A 512 16.36 -51.47 -36.74
C VAL A 512 16.10 -52.86 -36.20
N ASP A 513 17.13 -53.68 -36.33
CA ASP A 513 17.27 -55.00 -35.75
C ASP A 513 16.64 -55.06 -34.35
N GLY A 514 15.64 -55.95 -34.18
CA GLY A 514 14.68 -55.95 -33.08
C GLY A 514 15.20 -56.38 -31.71
N SER A 515 16.37 -55.90 -31.29
CA SER A 515 17.03 -56.35 -30.05
C SER A 515 17.89 -55.32 -29.33
N ARG A 516 17.82 -54.03 -29.67
CA ARG A 516 18.64 -53.00 -28.99
C ARG A 516 18.11 -52.70 -27.59
N THR A 517 19.03 -52.65 -26.62
CA THR A 517 18.74 -52.12 -25.28
C THR A 517 19.17 -50.66 -25.21
N VAL A 518 18.30 -49.79 -24.73
CA VAL A 518 18.59 -48.37 -24.51
C VAL A 518 18.29 -48.00 -23.06
N ILE A 519 19.22 -47.28 -22.44
CA ILE A 519 19.04 -46.68 -21.13
C ILE A 519 18.59 -45.25 -21.35
N VAL A 520 17.47 -44.85 -20.76
CA VAL A 520 16.89 -43.51 -20.88
C VAL A 520 16.69 -42.93 -19.50
N ASP A 521 17.33 -41.79 -19.24
CA ASP A 521 17.02 -40.94 -18.10
C ASP A 521 15.99 -39.90 -18.52
N TYR A 522 14.80 -39.99 -17.91
CA TYR A 522 13.69 -39.09 -18.23
C TYR A 522 13.72 -37.79 -17.42
N ALA A 523 14.59 -37.68 -16.42
CA ALA A 523 14.72 -36.50 -15.56
C ALA A 523 13.36 -35.96 -15.04
N HIS A 524 12.43 -36.85 -14.68
CA HIS A 524 11.07 -36.51 -14.21
C HIS A 524 10.27 -35.63 -15.21
N SER A 525 10.53 -35.79 -16.51
CA SER A 525 9.92 -35.01 -17.59
C SER A 525 8.67 -35.69 -18.18
N PRO A 526 7.70 -34.92 -18.73
CA PRO A 526 6.54 -35.48 -19.46
C PRO A 526 6.91 -36.39 -20.65
N ALA A 527 8.18 -36.39 -21.06
CA ALA A 527 8.70 -37.26 -22.11
C ALA A 527 8.55 -38.75 -21.80
N ALA A 528 8.54 -39.16 -20.52
CA ALA A 528 8.40 -40.56 -20.12
C ALA A 528 7.13 -41.21 -20.68
N ALA A 529 6.01 -40.48 -20.59
CA ALA A 529 4.70 -40.94 -21.08
C ALA A 529 4.64 -41.10 -22.61
N THR A 530 5.58 -40.50 -23.36
CA THR A 530 5.55 -40.48 -24.83
C THR A 530 6.64 -41.36 -25.45
N LEU A 531 7.88 -41.21 -24.98
CA LEU A 531 9.04 -41.87 -25.55
C LEU A 531 9.07 -43.37 -25.22
N GLY A 532 8.64 -43.77 -24.01
CA GLY A 532 8.50 -45.19 -23.65
C GLY A 532 7.65 -45.96 -24.66
N PRO A 533 6.38 -45.57 -24.91
CA PRO A 533 5.53 -46.19 -25.92
C PRO A 533 6.10 -46.18 -27.35
N ILE A 534 6.86 -45.14 -27.74
CA ILE A 534 7.53 -45.10 -29.05
C ILE A 534 8.60 -46.20 -29.14
N LEU A 535 9.48 -46.28 -28.13
CA LEU A 535 10.56 -47.25 -28.10
C LEU A 535 10.04 -48.69 -28.01
N SER A 536 8.96 -48.93 -27.26
CA SER A 536 8.29 -50.22 -27.21
C SER A 536 7.70 -50.62 -28.58
N ARG A 537 7.11 -49.68 -29.32
CA ARG A 537 6.60 -49.93 -30.69
C ARG A 537 7.70 -50.18 -31.71
N LEU A 538 8.92 -49.70 -31.45
CA LEU A 538 10.11 -50.02 -32.23
C LEU A 538 10.78 -51.35 -31.80
N HIS A 539 10.17 -52.09 -30.86
CA HIS A 539 10.70 -53.33 -30.28
C HIS A 539 12.05 -53.18 -29.57
N TRP A 540 12.35 -52.00 -29.00
CA TRP A 540 13.56 -51.78 -28.20
C TRP A 540 13.33 -52.13 -26.74
N ARG A 541 14.35 -52.68 -26.07
CA ARG A 541 14.33 -52.90 -24.62
C ARG A 541 14.75 -51.61 -23.92
N VAL A 542 13.85 -51.01 -23.14
CA VAL A 542 14.11 -49.75 -22.44
C VAL A 542 14.42 -50.00 -20.98
N VAL A 543 15.57 -49.51 -20.50
CA VAL A 543 15.87 -49.37 -19.08
C VAL A 543 15.60 -47.92 -18.70
N ALA A 544 14.54 -47.69 -17.96
CA ALA A 544 14.09 -46.35 -17.59
C ALA A 544 14.73 -45.92 -16.26
N LEU A 545 15.27 -44.70 -16.22
CA LEU A 545 15.74 -44.01 -15.02
C LEU A 545 14.90 -42.74 -14.83
N ASN A 546 14.59 -42.38 -13.58
CA ASN A 546 13.84 -41.17 -13.20
C ASN A 546 12.55 -40.96 -14.02
N ALA A 547 11.79 -42.04 -14.23
CA ALA A 547 10.60 -42.07 -15.07
C ALA A 547 9.29 -41.75 -14.35
N ASP A 548 9.31 -41.75 -13.01
CA ASP A 548 8.16 -41.42 -12.18
C ASP A 548 8.02 -39.91 -11.97
N ASP A 549 6.77 -39.45 -11.93
CA ASP A 549 6.40 -38.06 -11.71
C ASP A 549 6.27 -37.79 -10.20
N ASP A 550 7.10 -36.90 -9.62
CA ASP A 550 6.92 -36.37 -8.26
C ASP A 550 5.85 -35.25 -8.19
#